data_AF-A0A1F6C131-F1
#
_entry.id   AF-A0A1F6C131-F1
#
_cell.length_a   1.000
_cell.length_b   1.000
_cell.length_c   1.000
_cell.angle_alpha   90.00
_cell.angle_beta   90.00
_cell.angle_gamma   90.00
#
_symmetry.space_group_name_H-M   'P 1'
#
loop_
_entity.id
_entity.type
_entity.pdbx_description
1 polymer ?
#
loop_
_entity_poly.entity_id
_entity_poly.type
_entity_poly.pdbx_seq_one_letter_code
_entity_poly.pdbx_strand_id
1 'polypeptide(L)'
;MRIFTDKKWRGGFLDYCRNRNEYRIQVLAWKNLEKLENVYHTRAKSLRLLINYFPVVGPHGLFTKIWSRLREDRRNEKYVSCGVGKIIESADSQIFSEGESVGFIAPLHPALAERIVLPKEFIYKIDKSDIPEIPTDTILHSPLKKNKARDAWWNGIKGWSVYSGIEISEETRNKLADALKNEIKNNEWFKFQRIDARNASPVAETKGQVPKASPKKKSGALFGYGNYAKINIIPYSKPFVDIKSVHEIDPTQIFLERKARKWNSSPFPGKDEKYDVYFVASYNHTHVPITLRALKQGAYVVVEKPVVMDYDELNELEKALRESGRRLFIGFHKRYGKFNKMAFEDLGVKYGDPISYHSIVYELIQPEFFWYNWPVSRSTFFANGCHQIDHFLHLNNFSKPKNSDIKLLQDDAVEVWIELENGATFTTTFSEKGTLRVGPRDHVELKVHGRNIRITDAIEYQSEDNHRIIRKERIFKTNSYRDMYQTIGRKIANNEEGDSIESILISAKIMLDLEEKLQGMKGWGDKYKKAKEKFWSYFR
;
A
#
# COMPACT_ATOMS: atom_id res chain seq x y z
N MET A 1 22.46 3.68 6.62
CA MET A 1 22.61 2.65 7.69
C MET A 1 22.95 1.25 7.19
N ARG A 2 23.31 0.36 8.13
CA ARG A 2 23.43 -1.10 7.97
C ARG A 2 22.18 -1.84 8.47
N ILE A 3 21.82 -2.94 7.81
CA ILE A 3 20.69 -3.82 8.17
C ILE A 3 21.13 -5.28 8.04
N PHE A 4 20.63 -6.14 8.93
CA PHE A 4 20.83 -7.58 8.85
C PHE A 4 19.79 -8.20 7.90
N THR A 5 20.25 -8.64 6.73
CA THR A 5 19.42 -9.27 5.69
C THR A 5 20.19 -10.39 5.00
N ASP A 6 19.50 -11.44 4.57
CA ASP A 6 20.11 -12.67 4.03
C ASP A 6 21.17 -13.27 4.97
N LYS A 7 20.93 -13.22 6.29
CA LYS A 7 21.88 -13.67 7.33
C LYS A 7 23.24 -12.94 7.29
N LYS A 8 23.29 -11.73 6.73
CA LYS A 8 24.51 -10.91 6.63
C LYS A 8 24.25 -9.49 7.11
N TRP A 9 25.24 -8.90 7.76
CA TRP A 9 25.26 -7.49 8.12
C TRP A 9 25.73 -6.65 6.92
N ARG A 10 24.85 -5.81 6.38
CA ARG A 10 25.11 -5.14 5.09
C ARG A 10 24.83 -3.65 5.17
N GLY A 11 25.70 -2.84 4.57
CA GLY A 11 25.53 -1.39 4.45
C GLY A 11 24.88 -0.94 3.16
N GLY A 12 24.67 0.38 3.05
CA GLY A 12 24.18 1.04 1.84
C GLY A 12 22.68 1.32 1.81
N PHE A 13 21.96 0.97 2.88
CA PHE A 13 20.55 1.28 3.07
C PHE A 13 20.37 2.73 3.52
N LEU A 14 19.21 3.32 3.19
CA LEU A 14 18.77 4.55 3.82
C LEU A 14 18.38 4.30 5.27
N ASP A 15 18.44 5.34 6.07
CA ASP A 15 17.80 5.42 7.37
C ASP A 15 16.28 5.61 7.21
N TYR A 16 15.51 5.13 8.19
CA TYR A 16 14.08 5.43 8.28
C TYR A 16 13.88 6.95 8.35
N CYS A 17 12.87 7.47 7.64
CA CYS A 17 12.49 8.88 7.76
C CYS A 17 11.99 9.15 9.17
N ARG A 18 12.54 10.19 9.81
CA ARG A 18 12.11 10.64 11.14
C ARG A 18 11.14 11.81 10.99
N ASN A 19 9.95 11.68 11.58
CA ASN A 19 9.06 12.83 11.77
C ASN A 19 9.37 13.56 13.08
N ARG A 20 8.74 14.73 13.29
CA ARG A 20 8.97 15.60 14.46
C ARG A 20 8.64 14.94 15.81
N ASN A 21 7.80 13.92 15.81
CA ASN A 21 7.33 13.20 16.99
C ASN A 21 8.08 11.89 17.24
N GLU A 22 9.07 11.57 16.41
CA GLU A 22 9.87 10.35 16.50
C GLU A 22 11.32 10.64 16.86
N TYR A 23 11.95 9.66 17.51
CA TYR A 23 13.33 9.68 17.93
C TYR A 23 14.14 8.75 17.05
N ARG A 24 15.37 9.15 16.69
CA ARG A 24 16.32 8.22 16.09
C ARG A 24 17.20 7.61 17.17
N ILE A 25 17.30 6.29 17.14
CA ILE A 25 18.00 5.50 18.14
C ILE A 25 19.16 4.78 17.45
N GLN A 26 20.38 5.00 17.93
CA GLN A 26 21.52 4.15 17.64
C GLN A 26 21.40 2.87 18.46
N VAL A 27 21.27 1.73 17.78
CA VAL A 27 21.12 0.43 18.45
C VAL A 27 22.45 0.04 19.08
N LEU A 28 22.40 -0.43 20.34
CA LEU A 28 23.54 -0.99 21.07
C LEU A 28 23.32 -2.49 21.36
N ALA A 29 22.08 -2.85 21.68
CA ALA A 29 21.66 -4.22 21.94
C ALA A 29 20.31 -4.49 21.27
N TRP A 30 20.13 -5.69 20.70
CA TRP A 30 18.94 -6.09 19.97
C TRP A 30 18.60 -7.56 20.20
N LYS A 31 17.35 -7.84 20.57
CA LYS A 31 16.82 -9.19 20.74
C LYS A 31 15.57 -9.37 19.88
N ASN A 32 15.56 -10.40 19.04
CA ASN A 32 14.37 -10.79 18.29
C ASN A 32 13.44 -11.61 19.19
N LEU A 33 12.24 -11.10 19.42
CA LEU A 33 11.22 -11.72 20.29
C LEU A 33 10.34 -12.69 19.49
N GLU A 34 9.91 -12.27 18.30
CA GLU A 34 9.06 -13.07 17.43
C GLU A 34 9.30 -12.71 15.97
N LYS A 35 9.32 -13.71 15.08
CA LYS A 35 9.23 -13.48 13.64
C LYS A 35 7.76 -13.31 13.27
N LEU A 36 7.43 -12.18 12.67
CA LEU A 36 6.07 -11.91 12.23
C LEU A 36 5.80 -12.65 10.92
N GLU A 37 4.99 -13.69 11.01
CA GLU A 37 4.31 -14.28 9.85
C GLU A 37 3.06 -13.43 9.53
N ASN A 38 2.50 -13.54 8.33
CA ASN A 38 1.25 -12.85 7.95
C ASN A 38 1.30 -11.31 7.94
N VAL A 39 2.48 -10.69 7.74
CA VAL A 39 2.58 -9.24 7.45
C VAL A 39 2.30 -8.94 5.99
N TYR A 40 2.61 -9.89 5.10
CA TYR A 40 2.44 -9.76 3.66
C TYR A 40 1.83 -11.03 3.07
N HIS A 41 1.25 -10.91 1.88
CA HIS A 41 0.80 -12.06 1.10
C HIS A 41 1.98 -12.92 0.66
N THR A 42 2.30 -13.97 1.41
CA THR A 42 3.29 -14.97 1.04
C THR A 42 2.60 -16.19 0.43
N ARG A 43 2.92 -16.54 -0.83
CA ARG A 43 2.43 -17.79 -1.44
C ARG A 43 3.50 -18.87 -1.38
N ALA A 44 3.08 -20.10 -1.10
CA ALA A 44 3.96 -21.27 -1.13
C ALA A 44 4.69 -21.39 -2.48
N LYS A 45 5.98 -21.73 -2.43
CA LYS A 45 6.82 -22.00 -3.61
C LYS A 45 6.41 -23.34 -4.21
N SER A 46 5.52 -23.33 -5.21
CA SER A 46 5.03 -24.52 -5.89
C SER A 46 5.15 -24.38 -7.41
N LEU A 47 5.80 -25.37 -8.05
CA LEU A 47 5.94 -25.44 -9.51
C LEU A 47 4.58 -25.61 -10.19
N ARG A 48 3.69 -26.41 -9.59
CA ARG A 48 2.30 -26.59 -10.06
C ARG A 48 1.52 -25.27 -10.03
N LEU A 49 1.70 -24.44 -8.99
CA LEU A 49 1.08 -23.12 -8.93
C LEU A 49 1.64 -22.15 -9.98
N LEU A 50 2.93 -22.26 -10.33
CA LEU A 50 3.51 -21.45 -11.42
C LEU A 50 2.95 -21.84 -12.79
N ILE A 51 2.83 -23.15 -13.07
CA ILE A 51 2.23 -23.66 -14.31
C ILE A 51 0.78 -23.19 -14.45
N ASN A 52 -0.02 -23.29 -13.38
CA ASN A 52 -1.41 -22.82 -13.35
C ASN A 52 -1.54 -21.30 -13.56
N TYR A 53 -0.48 -20.54 -13.32
CA TYR A 53 -0.48 -19.09 -13.45
C TYR A 53 -0.15 -18.61 -14.86
N PHE A 54 0.53 -19.45 -15.66
CA PHE A 54 0.92 -19.10 -17.03
C PHE A 54 -0.27 -18.70 -17.93
N PRO A 55 -1.42 -19.42 -17.95
CA PRO A 55 -2.58 -19.03 -18.76
C PRO A 55 -3.27 -17.73 -18.32
N VAL A 56 -2.88 -17.17 -17.16
CA VAL A 56 -3.46 -15.95 -16.57
C VAL A 56 -2.64 -14.72 -16.92
N VAL A 57 -1.30 -14.81 -16.85
CA VAL A 57 -0.40 -13.65 -16.98
C VAL A 57 0.56 -13.72 -18.16
N GLY A 58 0.60 -14.85 -18.86
CA GLY A 58 1.49 -15.09 -19.99
C GLY A 58 2.97 -15.24 -19.60
N PRO A 59 3.87 -15.42 -20.59
CA PRO A 59 5.30 -15.67 -20.37
C PRO A 59 6.00 -14.51 -19.66
N HIS A 60 5.73 -13.27 -20.09
CA HIS A 60 6.33 -12.08 -19.48
C HIS A 60 5.89 -11.90 -18.03
N GLY A 61 4.59 -12.09 -17.74
CA GLY A 61 4.05 -12.00 -16.39
C GLY A 61 4.53 -13.10 -15.45
N LEU A 62 4.83 -14.30 -15.98
CA LEU A 62 5.42 -15.39 -15.20
C LEU A 62 6.87 -15.07 -14.80
N PHE A 63 7.68 -14.58 -15.75
CA PHE A 63 9.08 -14.20 -15.50
C PHE A 63 9.19 -13.08 -14.46
N THR A 64 8.40 -12.01 -14.60
CA THR A 64 8.40 -10.89 -13.64
C THR A 64 7.98 -11.35 -12.25
N LYS A 65 7.02 -12.27 -12.14
CA LYS A 65 6.56 -12.82 -10.87
C LYS A 65 7.61 -13.70 -10.18
N ILE A 66 8.35 -14.53 -10.92
CA ILE A 66 9.44 -15.34 -10.35
C ILE A 66 10.55 -14.42 -9.81
N TRP A 67 10.95 -13.42 -10.59
CA TRP A 67 11.96 -12.44 -10.17
C TRP A 67 11.50 -11.57 -9.00
N SER A 68 10.22 -11.20 -8.95
CA SER A 68 9.65 -10.46 -7.82
C SER A 68 9.73 -11.28 -6.54
N ARG A 69 9.33 -12.57 -6.58
CA ARG A 69 9.38 -13.47 -5.41
C ARG A 69 10.77 -13.57 -4.78
N LEU A 70 11.82 -13.68 -5.61
CA LEU A 70 13.21 -13.73 -5.12
C LEU A 70 13.64 -12.41 -4.44
N ARG A 71 13.05 -11.27 -4.82
CA ARG A 71 13.35 -9.95 -4.25
C ARG A 71 12.50 -9.61 -3.02
N GLU A 72 11.29 -10.19 -2.91
CA GLU A 72 10.35 -9.96 -1.82
C GLU A 72 10.69 -10.72 -0.54
N ASP A 73 11.40 -11.85 -0.62
CA ASP A 73 11.78 -12.66 0.54
C ASP A 73 12.45 -11.82 1.65
N ARG A 74 13.23 -10.79 1.29
CA ARG A 74 13.92 -9.88 2.24
C ARG A 74 12.98 -8.93 2.97
N ARG A 75 12.04 -8.32 2.24
CA ARG A 75 11.03 -7.42 2.81
C ARG A 75 10.16 -8.20 3.80
N ASN A 76 9.88 -9.45 3.48
CA ASN A 76 8.97 -10.29 4.26
C ASN A 76 9.56 -10.74 5.61
N GLU A 77 10.87 -10.62 5.84
CA GLU A 77 11.48 -10.93 7.12
C GLU A 77 11.33 -9.77 8.11
N LYS A 78 10.19 -9.76 8.80
CA LYS A 78 9.88 -8.80 9.86
C LYS A 78 9.78 -9.47 11.22
N TYR A 79 10.12 -8.72 12.26
CA TYR A 79 10.21 -9.17 13.63
C TYR A 79 9.60 -8.14 14.57
N VAL A 80 9.04 -8.63 15.67
CA VAL A 80 8.96 -7.87 16.92
C VAL A 80 10.28 -8.08 17.65
N SER A 81 10.90 -6.98 18.04
CA SER A 81 12.20 -6.99 18.73
C SER A 81 12.21 -6.00 19.87
N CYS A 82 13.15 -6.15 20.79
CA CYS A 82 13.42 -5.16 21.82
C CYS A 82 14.92 -4.98 22.02
N GLY A 83 15.31 -3.96 22.75
CA GLY A 83 16.72 -3.70 22.95
C GLY A 83 17.03 -2.46 23.77
N VAL A 84 18.31 -2.12 23.75
CA VAL A 84 18.87 -0.92 24.36
C VAL A 84 19.58 -0.12 23.27
N GLY A 85 19.39 1.19 23.28
CA GLY A 85 20.02 2.09 22.34
C GLY A 85 20.30 3.45 22.94
N LYS A 86 20.94 4.31 22.15
CA LYS A 86 21.25 5.69 22.50
C LYS A 86 20.49 6.62 21.56
N ILE A 87 19.81 7.62 22.11
CA ILE A 87 19.17 8.66 21.29
C ILE A 87 20.26 9.44 20.55
N ILE A 88 20.12 9.60 19.25
CA ILE A 88 21.03 10.40 18.42
C ILE A 88 20.35 11.57 17.71
N GLU A 89 19.01 11.55 17.63
CA GLU A 89 18.19 12.70 17.24
C GLU A 89 16.90 12.66 18.06
N SER A 90 16.61 13.73 18.78
CA SER A 90 15.39 13.83 19.61
C SER A 90 14.17 14.29 18.80
N ALA A 91 12.99 13.91 19.27
CA ALA A 91 11.72 14.50 18.84
C ALA A 91 11.55 15.91 19.43
N ASP A 92 10.65 16.70 18.84
CA ASP A 92 10.36 18.08 19.26
C ASP A 92 9.87 18.16 20.72
N SER A 93 9.19 17.11 21.20
CA SER A 93 8.74 17.01 22.60
C SER A 93 9.87 16.89 23.64
N GLN A 94 11.10 16.54 23.22
CA GLN A 94 12.29 16.38 24.06
C GLN A 94 12.08 15.51 25.33
N ILE A 95 11.18 14.53 25.30
CA ILE A 95 10.96 13.59 26.42
C ILE A 95 12.22 12.78 26.71
N PHE A 96 13.00 12.47 25.66
CA PHE A 96 14.32 11.86 25.73
C PHE A 96 15.36 12.77 25.07
N SER A 97 16.52 12.90 25.70
CA SER A 97 17.59 13.80 25.25
C SER A 97 18.60 13.09 24.34
N GLU A 98 19.23 13.83 23.43
CA GLU A 98 20.35 13.29 22.65
C GLU A 98 21.45 12.78 23.58
N GLY A 99 21.92 11.57 23.30
CA GLY A 99 22.89 10.86 24.10
C GLY A 99 22.31 10.07 25.28
N GLU A 100 21.02 10.18 25.58
CA GLU A 100 20.36 9.37 26.59
C GLU A 100 20.29 7.89 26.17
N SER A 101 20.60 6.99 27.11
CA SER A 101 20.41 5.56 26.92
C SER A 101 18.97 5.16 27.24
N VAL A 102 18.33 4.44 26.33
CA VAL A 102 16.91 4.09 26.43
C VAL A 102 16.69 2.61 26.11
N GLY A 103 15.66 2.04 26.72
CA GLY A 103 15.08 0.78 26.29
C GLY A 103 14.10 1.04 25.15
N PHE A 104 14.03 0.15 24.18
CA PHE A 104 13.07 0.27 23.08
C PHE A 104 12.41 -1.05 22.74
N ILE A 105 11.24 -0.95 22.10
CA ILE A 105 10.54 -2.07 21.45
C ILE A 105 10.31 -1.70 19.99
N ALA A 106 10.73 -2.57 19.07
CA ALA A 106 10.65 -2.39 17.64
C ALA A 106 9.58 -3.36 17.06
N PRO A 107 8.35 -2.90 16.79
CA PRO A 107 7.22 -3.80 16.54
C PRO A 107 7.19 -4.43 15.15
N LEU A 108 7.76 -3.75 14.15
CA LEU A 108 7.74 -4.17 12.75
C LEU A 108 9.05 -3.82 12.03
N HIS A 109 10.13 -4.53 12.36
CA HIS A 109 11.49 -4.20 11.89
C HIS A 109 12.19 -5.42 11.27
N PRO A 110 13.26 -5.24 10.48
CA PRO A 110 14.13 -6.36 10.08
C PRO A 110 14.75 -7.04 11.31
N ALA A 111 15.40 -8.19 11.10
CA ALA A 111 16.02 -8.99 12.16
C ALA A 111 17.07 -8.24 13.00
N LEU A 112 17.64 -7.15 12.47
CA LEU A 112 18.47 -6.16 13.16
C LEU A 112 18.68 -4.96 12.22
N ALA A 113 18.68 -3.75 12.75
CA ALA A 113 19.05 -2.51 12.05
C ALA A 113 20.08 -1.72 12.88
N GLU A 114 20.96 -0.98 12.20
CA GLU A 114 21.99 -0.16 12.87
C GLU A 114 21.36 1.00 13.63
N ARG A 115 20.32 1.59 13.03
CA ARG A 115 19.52 2.66 13.60
C ARG A 115 18.06 2.38 13.32
N ILE A 116 17.21 2.79 14.25
CA ILE A 116 15.76 2.74 14.11
C ILE A 116 15.17 4.11 14.42
N VAL A 117 13.94 4.31 13.96
CA VAL A 117 13.12 5.47 14.29
C VAL A 117 11.87 4.96 14.97
N LEU A 118 11.59 5.47 16.17
CA LEU A 118 10.43 5.06 16.97
C LEU A 118 9.79 6.27 17.63
N PRO A 119 8.46 6.26 17.82
CA PRO A 119 7.78 7.26 18.61
C PRO A 119 7.89 6.94 20.11
N LYS A 120 7.55 7.91 20.96
CA LYS A 120 7.69 7.82 22.43
C LYS A 120 6.95 6.63 23.07
N GLU A 121 5.92 6.10 22.42
CA GLU A 121 5.13 4.97 22.89
C GLU A 121 5.96 3.70 23.03
N PHE A 122 7.06 3.59 22.27
CA PHE A 122 7.93 2.41 22.21
C PHE A 122 9.33 2.64 22.77
N ILE A 123 9.53 3.75 23.50
CA ILE A 123 10.79 4.13 24.13
C ILE A 123 10.56 4.30 25.62
N TYR A 124 11.48 3.76 26.42
CA TYR A 124 11.35 3.65 27.87
C TYR A 124 12.65 4.06 28.55
N LYS A 125 12.53 4.77 29.68
CA LYS A 125 13.66 5.04 30.56
C LYS A 125 14.11 3.75 31.20
N ILE A 126 15.42 3.56 31.29
CA ILE A 126 16.05 2.40 31.91
C ILE A 126 17.18 2.88 32.81
N ASP A 127 17.39 2.17 33.92
CA ASP A 127 18.44 2.50 34.87
C ASP A 127 19.79 2.09 34.30
N LYS A 128 20.84 2.92 34.44
CA LYS A 128 22.18 2.58 33.92
C LYS A 128 22.70 1.25 34.48
N SER A 129 22.31 0.90 35.70
CA SER A 129 22.64 -0.38 36.34
C SER A 129 22.02 -1.59 35.63
N ASP A 130 20.93 -1.39 34.89
CA ASP A 130 20.22 -2.45 34.18
C ASP A 130 20.84 -2.70 32.78
N ILE A 131 21.69 -1.78 32.31
CA ILE A 131 22.32 -1.85 31.00
C ILE A 131 23.70 -2.49 31.17
N PRO A 132 24.00 -3.60 30.47
CA PRO A 132 25.37 -4.12 30.44
C PRO A 132 26.33 -3.06 29.87
N GLU A 133 27.61 -3.11 30.21
CA GLU A 133 28.59 -2.24 29.55
C GLU A 133 28.75 -2.69 28.09
N ILE A 134 28.14 -1.95 27.15
CA ILE A 134 28.14 -2.28 25.72
C ILE A 134 29.17 -1.41 24.99
N PRO A 135 30.17 -2.00 24.32
CA PRO A 135 31.09 -1.25 23.47
C PRO A 135 30.33 -0.48 22.38
N THR A 136 30.68 0.79 22.17
CA THR A 136 30.04 1.64 21.15
C THR A 136 30.32 1.19 19.71
N ASP A 137 31.32 0.32 19.54
CA ASP A 137 31.78 -0.20 18.26
C ASP A 137 31.16 -1.56 17.90
N THR A 138 30.26 -2.07 18.75
CA THR A 138 29.66 -3.39 18.65
C THR A 138 28.16 -3.33 18.95
N ILE A 139 27.34 -4.03 18.16
CA ILE A 139 25.95 -4.30 18.50
C ILE A 139 25.85 -5.72 19.08
N LEU A 140 25.25 -5.86 20.26
CA LEU A 140 24.92 -7.16 20.82
C LEU A 140 23.60 -7.66 20.23
N HIS A 141 23.63 -8.78 19.51
CA HIS A 141 22.47 -9.35 18.82
C HIS A 141 22.10 -10.73 19.35
N SER A 142 20.83 -10.90 19.71
CA SER A 142 20.24 -12.19 20.06
C SER A 142 19.17 -12.56 19.04
N PRO A 143 19.47 -13.49 18.10
CA PRO A 143 18.51 -13.95 17.12
C PRO A 143 17.41 -14.78 17.79
N LEU A 144 16.30 -14.96 17.08
CA LEU A 144 15.15 -15.73 17.58
C LEU A 144 15.57 -17.18 17.88
N LYS A 145 15.36 -17.62 19.13
CA LYS A 145 15.58 -19.03 19.52
C LYS A 145 14.44 -19.89 18.96
N LYS A 146 14.72 -21.15 18.60
CA LYS A 146 13.73 -22.07 17.99
C LYS A 146 12.51 -22.40 18.87
N ASN A 147 12.54 -22.10 20.16
CA ASN A 147 11.43 -22.39 21.08
C ASN A 147 10.44 -21.23 21.10
N LYS A 148 9.16 -21.50 20.88
CA LYS A 148 8.07 -20.53 21.03
C LYS A 148 8.14 -19.91 22.43
N ALA A 149 8.07 -18.58 22.51
CA ALA A 149 7.93 -17.87 23.78
C ALA A 149 6.65 -18.34 24.48
N ARG A 150 6.74 -18.67 25.78
CA ARG A 150 5.60 -19.12 26.59
C ARG A 150 4.67 -17.96 26.97
N ASP A 151 5.22 -16.74 27.09
CA ASP A 151 4.48 -15.49 27.31
C ASP A 151 4.85 -14.46 26.24
N ALA A 152 3.90 -14.12 25.37
CA ALA A 152 4.08 -13.11 24.33
C ALA A 152 3.53 -11.75 24.79
N TRP A 153 4.22 -11.13 25.76
CA TRP A 153 3.84 -9.84 26.35
C TRP A 153 3.74 -8.69 25.32
N TRP A 154 4.27 -8.89 24.12
CA TRP A 154 4.19 -7.97 22.97
C TRP A 154 3.00 -8.24 22.02
N ASN A 155 2.05 -9.09 22.38
CA ASN A 155 0.93 -9.45 21.49
C ASN A 155 0.13 -8.24 20.97
N GLY A 156 -0.09 -7.22 21.81
CA GLY A 156 -0.89 -6.04 21.44
C GLY A 156 -0.24 -5.10 20.43
N ILE A 157 1.02 -5.34 20.03
CA ILE A 157 1.79 -4.43 19.16
C ILE A 157 2.34 -5.12 17.90
N LYS A 158 1.98 -6.38 17.65
CA LYS A 158 2.44 -7.12 16.46
C LYS A 158 2.01 -6.39 15.19
N GLY A 159 2.98 -6.08 14.32
CA GLY A 159 2.71 -5.35 13.08
C GLY A 159 2.31 -3.89 13.26
N TRP A 160 2.43 -3.33 14.47
CA TRP A 160 2.13 -1.93 14.74
C TRP A 160 3.07 -1.00 13.95
N SER A 161 2.53 0.12 13.50
CA SER A 161 3.25 1.14 12.73
C SER A 161 2.63 2.52 12.96
N VAL A 162 3.42 3.60 12.88
CA VAL A 162 2.89 4.98 12.91
C VAL A 162 1.89 5.26 11.78
N TYR A 163 1.94 4.47 10.71
CA TYR A 163 1.02 4.53 9.56
C TYR A 163 -0.30 3.77 9.78
N SER A 164 -0.48 3.10 10.92
CA SER A 164 -1.66 2.24 11.17
C SER A 164 -2.87 2.98 11.74
N GLY A 165 -2.65 4.16 12.33
CA GLY A 165 -3.68 4.84 13.13
C GLY A 165 -4.09 4.06 14.39
N ILE A 166 -3.34 3.04 14.81
CA ILE A 166 -3.59 2.29 16.04
C ILE A 166 -2.99 3.07 17.22
N GLU A 167 -3.83 3.34 18.21
CA GLU A 167 -3.41 3.94 19.47
C GLU A 167 -2.91 2.88 20.46
N ILE A 168 -1.88 3.22 21.23
CA ILE A 168 -1.37 2.38 22.33
C ILE A 168 -1.95 2.93 23.63
N SER A 169 -2.80 2.13 24.30
CA SER A 169 -3.35 2.51 25.60
C SER A 169 -2.25 2.62 26.66
N GLU A 170 -2.48 3.44 27.66
CA GLU A 170 -1.55 3.61 28.79
C GLU A 170 -1.31 2.27 29.51
N GLU A 171 -2.36 1.47 29.70
CA GLU A 171 -2.25 0.12 30.27
C GLU A 171 -1.33 -0.79 29.45
N THR A 172 -1.48 -0.80 28.12
CA THR A 172 -0.61 -1.57 27.23
C THR A 172 0.82 -1.06 27.33
N ARG A 173 1.02 0.26 27.32
CA ARG A 173 2.34 0.87 27.42
C ARG A 173 3.04 0.51 28.73
N ASN A 174 2.33 0.50 29.85
CA ASN A 174 2.87 0.14 31.16
C ASN A 174 3.27 -1.35 31.20
N LYS A 175 2.40 -2.25 30.70
CA LYS A 175 2.72 -3.69 30.57
C LYS A 175 3.98 -3.93 29.74
N LEU A 176 4.12 -3.21 28.62
CA LEU A 176 5.31 -3.29 27.77
C LEU A 176 6.57 -2.77 28.49
N ALA A 177 6.46 -1.70 29.28
CA ALA A 177 7.57 -1.14 30.04
C ALA A 177 8.10 -2.13 31.09
N ASP A 178 7.20 -2.71 31.89
CA ASP A 178 7.55 -3.67 32.94
C ASP A 178 8.18 -4.93 32.35
N ALA A 179 7.58 -5.46 31.29
CA ALA A 179 8.10 -6.63 30.61
C ALA A 179 9.47 -6.36 29.96
N LEU A 180 9.65 -5.20 29.33
CA LEU A 180 10.94 -4.80 28.77
C LEU A 180 12.01 -4.66 29.86
N LYS A 181 11.69 -4.06 31.01
CA LYS A 181 12.63 -3.92 32.13
C LYS A 181 13.10 -5.28 32.63
N ASN A 182 12.16 -6.21 32.82
CA ASN A 182 12.47 -7.59 33.21
C ASN A 182 13.29 -8.32 32.15
N GLU A 183 12.96 -8.12 30.87
CA GLU A 183 13.69 -8.69 29.74
C GLU A 183 15.14 -8.18 29.72
N ILE A 184 15.36 -6.89 29.94
CA ILE A 184 16.70 -6.30 29.95
C ILE A 184 17.53 -6.83 31.14
N LYS A 185 16.96 -6.90 32.34
CA LYS A 185 17.67 -7.36 33.56
C LYS A 185 18.08 -8.83 33.51
N ASN A 186 17.20 -9.70 33.02
CA ASN A 186 17.38 -11.14 33.13
C ASN A 186 18.12 -11.80 31.96
N ASN A 187 18.54 -11.02 30.95
CA ASN A 187 19.25 -11.56 29.80
C ASN A 187 20.76 -11.69 30.06
N GLU A 188 21.32 -12.82 29.63
CA GLU A 188 22.76 -13.05 29.61
C GLU A 188 23.41 -12.37 28.39
N TRP A 189 23.47 -11.02 28.41
CA TRP A 189 23.95 -10.20 27.29
C TRP A 189 25.34 -10.59 26.78
N PHE A 190 26.22 -11.07 27.66
CA PHE A 190 27.57 -11.52 27.31
C PHE A 190 27.58 -12.74 26.36
N LYS A 191 26.48 -13.51 26.29
CA LYS A 191 26.33 -14.63 25.34
C LYS A 191 25.80 -14.19 23.98
N PHE A 192 25.43 -12.93 23.81
CA PHE A 192 24.87 -12.44 22.56
C PHE A 192 25.96 -12.34 21.49
N GLN A 193 25.54 -12.51 20.23
CA GLN A 193 26.44 -12.37 19.10
C GLN A 193 26.92 -10.91 19.02
N ARG A 194 28.23 -10.72 18.86
CA ARG A 194 28.82 -9.40 18.61
C ARG A 194 28.80 -9.09 17.11
N ILE A 195 28.07 -8.04 16.73
CA ILE A 195 28.00 -7.54 15.35
C ILE A 195 28.87 -6.30 15.24
N ASP A 196 29.77 -6.28 14.26
CA ASP A 196 30.65 -5.14 14.03
C ASP A 196 29.85 -3.88 13.68
N ALA A 197 29.93 -2.88 14.56
CA ALA A 197 29.31 -1.58 14.41
C ALA A 197 30.33 -0.45 14.25
N ARG A 198 31.64 -0.75 14.09
CA ARG A 198 32.66 0.25 13.75
C ARG A 198 32.31 0.98 12.47
N ASN A 199 32.78 2.21 12.34
CA ASN A 199 32.60 3.05 11.15
C ASN A 199 31.13 3.22 10.75
N ALA A 200 30.29 3.62 11.71
CA ALA A 200 28.87 3.86 11.46
C ALA A 200 28.69 4.87 10.31
N SER A 201 27.87 4.48 9.32
CA SER A 201 27.55 5.38 8.21
C SER A 201 26.80 6.62 8.72
N PRO A 202 27.03 7.83 8.17
CA PRO A 202 26.22 9.00 8.50
C PRO A 202 24.72 8.69 8.31
N VAL A 203 23.87 9.36 9.09
CA VAL A 203 22.42 9.28 8.90
C VAL A 203 22.08 9.79 7.50
N ALA A 204 21.34 9.00 6.73
CA ALA A 204 20.94 9.38 5.39
C ALA A 204 19.53 8.88 5.07
N GLU A 205 18.57 9.80 4.96
CA GLU A 205 17.19 9.52 4.52
C GLU A 205 17.00 9.70 3.01
N THR A 206 18.03 10.22 2.33
CA THR A 206 18.06 10.39 0.88
C THR A 206 19.36 9.86 0.32
N LYS A 207 19.32 9.25 -0.87
CA LYS A 207 20.49 8.74 -1.58
C LYS A 207 20.39 9.01 -3.06
N GLY A 208 21.51 9.42 -3.64
CA GLY A 208 21.59 9.80 -5.05
C GLY A 208 21.07 11.22 -5.30
N GLN A 209 21.10 11.64 -6.55
CA GLN A 209 20.71 12.97 -6.99
C GLN A 209 19.91 12.86 -8.28
N VAL A 210 19.00 13.81 -8.51
CA VAL A 210 18.30 13.93 -9.79
C VAL A 210 19.22 14.69 -10.75
N PRO A 211 19.73 14.08 -11.83
CA PRO A 211 20.52 14.81 -12.81
C PRO A 211 19.65 15.83 -13.54
N LYS A 212 20.26 16.87 -14.11
CA LYS A 212 19.56 17.88 -14.93
C LYS A 212 18.58 17.21 -15.90
N ALA A 213 17.39 17.80 -16.01
CA ALA A 213 16.28 17.25 -16.78
C ALA A 213 16.73 16.92 -18.21
N SER A 214 16.36 15.73 -18.69
CA SER A 214 16.47 15.40 -20.11
C SER A 214 15.22 15.93 -20.79
N PRO A 215 15.32 16.75 -21.86
CA PRO A 215 14.16 17.35 -22.50
C PRO A 215 13.27 16.31 -23.23
N LYS A 216 13.71 15.05 -23.36
CA LYS A 216 13.01 14.03 -24.16
C LYS A 216 11.84 13.34 -23.46
N LYS A 217 11.76 13.35 -22.13
CA LYS A 217 10.71 12.68 -21.35
C LYS A 217 10.33 13.48 -20.12
N LYS A 218 9.04 13.43 -19.75
CA LYS A 218 8.53 13.98 -18.48
C LYS A 218 9.26 13.33 -17.30
N SER A 219 9.63 14.13 -16.32
CA SER A 219 10.24 13.68 -15.07
C SER A 219 9.16 13.16 -14.11
N GLY A 220 9.43 12.04 -13.45
CA GLY A 220 8.48 11.42 -12.52
C GLY A 220 9.05 11.18 -11.13
N ALA A 221 8.18 11.25 -10.11
CA ALA A 221 8.41 10.65 -8.81
C ALA A 221 7.40 9.54 -8.53
N LEU A 222 7.86 8.51 -7.82
CA LEU A 222 7.03 7.40 -7.37
C LEU A 222 6.96 7.38 -5.84
N PHE A 223 5.75 7.33 -5.30
CA PHE A 223 5.47 7.14 -3.88
C PHE A 223 4.91 5.73 -3.67
N GLY A 224 5.64 4.92 -2.90
CA GLY A 224 5.34 3.50 -2.70
C GLY A 224 6.08 2.62 -3.71
N TYR A 225 7.18 2.01 -3.29
CA TYR A 225 7.96 1.05 -4.09
C TYR A 225 7.55 -0.40 -3.77
N GLY A 226 6.24 -0.63 -3.74
CA GLY A 226 5.66 -1.96 -3.58
C GLY A 226 5.78 -2.84 -4.83
N ASN A 227 5.34 -4.09 -4.72
CA ASN A 227 5.33 -5.04 -5.84
C ASN A 227 4.54 -4.52 -7.04
N TYR A 228 3.39 -3.90 -6.77
CA TYR A 228 2.53 -3.33 -7.79
C TYR A 228 3.27 -2.28 -8.64
N ALA A 229 4.03 -1.38 -8.00
CA ALA A 229 4.82 -0.38 -8.72
C ALA A 229 5.93 -1.00 -9.58
N LYS A 230 6.61 -2.04 -9.06
CA LYS A 230 7.68 -2.76 -9.76
C LYS A 230 7.18 -3.51 -10.99
N ILE A 231 5.98 -4.08 -10.92
CA ILE A 231 5.42 -4.93 -11.99
C ILE A 231 4.57 -4.14 -12.99
N ASN A 232 3.89 -3.08 -12.56
CA ASN A 232 2.96 -2.33 -13.41
C ASN A 232 3.44 -0.91 -13.70
N ILE A 233 3.55 -0.05 -12.67
CA ILE A 233 3.83 1.39 -12.86
C ILE A 233 5.12 1.61 -13.63
N ILE A 234 6.25 1.16 -13.08
CA ILE A 234 7.58 1.44 -13.62
C ILE A 234 7.74 0.89 -15.04
N PRO A 235 7.49 -0.41 -15.33
CA PRO A 235 7.73 -0.94 -16.66
C PRO A 235 6.80 -0.34 -17.72
N TYR A 236 5.53 -0.09 -17.41
CA TYR A 236 4.56 0.36 -18.41
C TYR A 236 4.55 1.87 -18.63
N SER A 237 4.97 2.68 -17.65
CA SER A 237 5.14 4.13 -17.82
C SER A 237 6.50 4.55 -18.42
N LYS A 238 7.53 3.69 -18.30
CA LYS A 238 8.91 3.96 -18.76
C LYS A 238 9.04 4.51 -20.19
N PRO A 239 8.22 4.11 -21.19
CA PRO A 239 8.31 4.70 -22.53
C PRO A 239 8.05 6.21 -22.55
N PHE A 240 7.27 6.73 -21.61
CA PHE A 240 6.75 8.10 -21.60
C PHE A 240 7.31 8.97 -20.48
N VAL A 241 7.53 8.39 -19.29
CA VAL A 241 7.98 9.09 -18.09
C VAL A 241 9.30 8.51 -17.60
N ASP A 242 10.25 9.37 -17.23
CA ASP A 242 11.50 9.00 -16.59
C ASP A 242 11.36 9.18 -15.07
N ILE A 243 11.09 8.09 -14.35
CA ILE A 243 10.97 8.09 -12.88
C ILE A 243 12.35 8.34 -12.27
N LYS A 244 12.56 9.58 -11.81
CA LYS A 244 13.83 10.08 -11.27
C LYS A 244 13.99 9.77 -9.78
N SER A 245 12.90 9.88 -9.04
CA SER A 245 12.87 9.76 -7.58
C SER A 245 11.87 8.69 -7.15
N VAL A 246 12.24 7.93 -6.12
CA VAL A 246 11.39 6.92 -5.50
C VAL A 246 11.36 7.15 -4.00
N HIS A 247 10.16 7.28 -3.45
CA HIS A 247 9.86 7.37 -2.03
C HIS A 247 9.40 6.01 -1.53
N GLU A 248 10.16 5.41 -0.61
CA GLU A 248 9.89 4.10 -0.03
C GLU A 248 10.22 4.12 1.46
N ILE A 249 9.20 3.94 2.30
CA ILE A 249 9.33 4.07 3.74
C ILE A 249 10.04 2.89 4.41
N ASP A 250 10.08 1.72 3.75
CA ASP A 250 10.75 0.53 4.27
C ASP A 250 12.17 0.44 3.69
N PRO A 251 13.22 0.79 4.46
CA PRO A 251 14.57 0.82 3.94
C PRO A 251 15.07 -0.54 3.47
N THR A 252 14.49 -1.65 3.96
CA THR A 252 14.84 -3.01 3.51
C THR A 252 14.55 -3.24 2.02
N GLN A 253 13.67 -2.42 1.43
CA GLN A 253 13.41 -2.42 -0.01
C GLN A 253 14.39 -1.55 -0.82
N ILE A 254 15.18 -0.70 -0.15
CA ILE A 254 16.10 0.30 -0.74
C ILE A 254 17.54 -0.22 -0.69
N PHE A 255 17.73 -1.45 -1.13
CA PHE A 255 18.98 -2.13 -0.82
C PHE A 255 20.08 -1.86 -1.85
N LEU A 256 19.81 -1.99 -3.16
CA LEU A 256 20.82 -1.80 -4.23
C LEU A 256 20.22 -1.49 -5.63
N GLU A 257 18.97 -1.00 -5.72
CA GLU A 257 18.34 -0.74 -7.02
C GLU A 257 18.95 0.52 -7.68
N ARG A 258 19.76 0.29 -8.72
CA ARG A 258 20.53 1.35 -9.42
C ARG A 258 19.73 2.08 -10.51
N LYS A 259 18.50 1.64 -10.79
CA LYS A 259 17.68 2.20 -11.88
C LYS A 259 17.07 3.55 -11.52
N ALA A 260 16.62 3.72 -10.27
CA ALA A 260 16.20 5.02 -9.77
C ALA A 260 17.43 5.86 -9.41
N ARG A 261 17.37 7.15 -9.72
CA ARG A 261 18.51 8.07 -9.58
C ARG A 261 18.57 8.70 -8.20
N LYS A 262 17.41 8.93 -7.59
CA LYS A 262 17.23 9.42 -6.22
C LYS A 262 16.29 8.49 -5.46
N TRP A 263 16.64 8.19 -4.21
CA TRP A 263 15.83 7.45 -3.26
C TRP A 263 15.58 8.33 -2.04
N ASN A 264 14.38 8.25 -1.48
CA ASN A 264 13.98 8.93 -0.26
C ASN A 264 13.19 7.97 0.64
N SER A 265 13.45 7.96 1.95
CA SER A 265 12.67 7.18 2.91
C SER A 265 11.44 7.93 3.41
N SER A 266 11.26 9.19 3.05
CA SER A 266 10.11 10.01 3.43
C SER A 266 8.82 9.57 2.73
N PRO A 267 7.69 9.46 3.47
CA PRO A 267 6.39 9.13 2.88
C PRO A 267 5.82 10.26 2.01
N PHE A 268 6.30 11.49 2.16
CA PHE A 268 5.77 12.68 1.49
C PHE A 268 6.84 13.38 0.64
N PRO A 269 6.45 14.17 -0.37
CA PRO A 269 7.40 14.96 -1.15
C PRO A 269 8.16 15.99 -0.28
N GLY A 270 9.42 16.29 -0.64
CA GLY A 270 10.21 17.38 -0.04
C GLY A 270 9.74 18.77 -0.48
N LYS A 271 9.97 19.84 0.32
CA LYS A 271 9.43 21.20 0.08
C LYS A 271 9.70 21.70 -1.34
N ASP A 272 10.94 21.52 -1.79
CA ASP A 272 11.42 21.97 -3.10
C ASP A 272 11.40 20.86 -4.17
N GLU A 273 10.77 19.73 -3.86
CA GLU A 273 10.68 18.61 -4.78
C GLU A 273 9.58 18.86 -5.82
N LYS A 274 10.00 18.97 -7.08
CA LYS A 274 9.15 19.22 -8.25
C LYS A 274 9.45 18.22 -9.35
N TYR A 275 8.39 17.63 -9.90
CA TYR A 275 8.42 16.76 -11.08
C TYR A 275 7.23 17.05 -11.98
N ASP A 276 7.31 16.61 -13.23
CA ASP A 276 6.17 16.72 -14.16
C ASP A 276 5.03 15.75 -13.78
N VAL A 277 5.36 14.63 -13.13
CA VAL A 277 4.41 13.55 -12.82
C VAL A 277 4.68 12.95 -11.44
N TYR A 278 3.62 12.71 -10.69
CA TYR A 278 3.65 12.00 -9.40
C TYR A 278 2.82 10.71 -9.54
N PHE A 279 3.47 9.56 -9.37
CA PHE A 279 2.80 8.27 -9.22
C PHE A 279 2.59 7.99 -7.74
N VAL A 280 1.34 7.83 -7.33
CA VAL A 280 0.95 7.68 -5.91
C VAL A 280 0.37 6.28 -5.73
N ALA A 281 1.18 5.37 -5.18
CA ALA A 281 0.85 3.97 -4.92
C ALA A 281 1.33 3.54 -3.52
N SER A 282 1.21 4.47 -2.56
CA SER A 282 1.53 4.32 -1.15
C SER A 282 0.31 3.79 -0.37
N TYR A 283 0.26 3.97 0.96
CA TYR A 283 -0.94 3.63 1.72
C TYR A 283 -2.10 4.57 1.39
N ASN A 284 -3.33 4.05 1.36
CA ASN A 284 -4.50 4.78 0.87
C ASN A 284 -4.67 6.18 1.51
N HIS A 285 -4.54 6.29 2.84
CA HIS A 285 -4.67 7.54 3.59
C HIS A 285 -3.53 8.57 3.35
N THR A 286 -2.53 8.23 2.54
CA THR A 286 -1.48 9.16 2.10
C THR A 286 -1.72 9.70 0.69
N HIS A 287 -2.70 9.17 -0.04
CA HIS A 287 -2.93 9.50 -1.45
C HIS A 287 -3.26 10.96 -1.66
N VAL A 288 -4.26 11.49 -0.96
CA VAL A 288 -4.73 12.87 -1.12
C VAL A 288 -3.66 13.89 -0.73
N PRO A 289 -2.98 13.80 0.43
CA PRO A 289 -1.90 14.73 0.79
C PRO A 289 -0.80 14.84 -0.26
N ILE A 290 -0.37 13.70 -0.85
CA ILE A 290 0.63 13.69 -1.93
C ILE A 290 0.06 14.29 -3.22
N THR A 291 -1.18 13.93 -3.56
CA THR A 291 -1.90 14.40 -4.76
C THR A 291 -2.09 15.91 -4.74
N LEU A 292 -2.62 16.47 -3.66
CA LEU A 292 -2.84 17.91 -3.51
C LEU A 292 -1.55 18.70 -3.69
N ARG A 293 -0.45 18.19 -3.13
CA ARG A 293 0.86 18.81 -3.26
C ARG A 293 1.37 18.84 -4.70
N ALA A 294 1.20 17.74 -5.42
CA ALA A 294 1.60 17.65 -6.82
C ALA A 294 0.71 18.55 -7.71
N LEU A 295 -0.60 18.54 -7.51
CA LEU A 295 -1.55 19.39 -8.24
C LEU A 295 -1.27 20.88 -8.02
N LYS A 296 -0.97 21.30 -6.78
CA LYS A 296 -0.59 22.68 -6.45
C LYS A 296 0.67 23.16 -7.19
N GLN A 297 1.55 22.24 -7.58
CA GLN A 297 2.74 22.54 -8.39
C GLN A 297 2.46 22.54 -9.90
N GLY A 298 1.23 22.24 -10.32
CA GLY A 298 0.85 22.05 -11.73
C GLY A 298 1.30 20.72 -12.32
N ALA A 299 1.71 19.75 -11.51
CA ALA A 299 2.14 18.44 -11.98
C ALA A 299 0.96 17.54 -12.37
N TYR A 300 1.21 16.56 -13.22
CA TYR A 300 0.30 15.43 -13.40
C TYR A 300 0.37 14.49 -12.20
N VAL A 301 -0.76 13.88 -11.85
CA VAL A 301 -0.85 12.86 -10.80
C VAL A 301 -1.50 11.60 -11.36
N VAL A 302 -0.86 10.46 -11.13
CA VAL A 302 -1.43 9.13 -11.37
C VAL A 302 -1.56 8.45 -10.01
N VAL A 303 -2.78 8.42 -9.48
CA VAL A 303 -3.07 7.92 -8.12
C VAL A 303 -3.74 6.55 -8.21
N GLU A 304 -3.24 5.58 -7.45
CA GLU A 304 -3.91 4.30 -7.30
C GLU A 304 -5.17 4.43 -6.45
N LYS A 305 -6.11 3.51 -6.66
CA LYS A 305 -7.38 3.49 -5.92
C LYS A 305 -7.18 3.02 -4.47
N PRO A 306 -8.03 3.47 -3.52
CA PRO A 306 -9.03 4.52 -3.66
C PRO A 306 -8.40 5.91 -3.72
N VAL A 307 -9.06 6.85 -4.40
CA VAL A 307 -8.54 8.22 -4.61
C VAL A 307 -8.64 9.09 -3.35
N VAL A 308 -9.66 8.85 -2.53
CA VAL A 308 -9.95 9.56 -1.27
C VAL A 308 -10.37 8.56 -0.21
N MET A 309 -10.22 8.91 1.07
CA MET A 309 -10.62 8.08 2.20
C MET A 309 -11.88 8.58 2.91
N ASP A 310 -12.23 9.87 2.80
CA ASP A 310 -13.43 10.48 3.38
C ASP A 310 -13.89 11.74 2.64
N TYR A 311 -14.98 12.33 3.12
CA TYR A 311 -15.59 13.52 2.53
C TYR A 311 -14.72 14.77 2.66
N ASP A 312 -13.94 14.93 3.72
CA ASP A 312 -13.01 16.07 3.85
C ASP A 312 -11.96 16.01 2.74
N GLU A 313 -11.38 14.83 2.54
CA GLU A 313 -10.44 14.57 1.44
C GLU A 313 -11.07 14.76 0.06
N LEU A 314 -12.34 14.36 -0.14
CA LEU A 314 -13.07 14.59 -1.38
C LEU A 314 -13.25 16.09 -1.67
N ASN A 315 -13.64 16.87 -0.67
CA ASN A 315 -13.83 18.31 -0.79
C ASN A 315 -12.51 19.04 -1.09
N GLU A 316 -11.42 18.67 -0.39
CA GLU A 316 -10.09 19.23 -0.65
C GLU A 316 -9.61 18.90 -2.08
N LEU A 317 -9.83 17.66 -2.53
CA LEU A 317 -9.46 17.23 -3.86
C LEU A 317 -10.26 17.95 -4.95
N GLU A 318 -11.58 18.12 -4.76
CA GLU A 318 -12.42 18.88 -5.69
C GLU A 318 -11.89 20.30 -5.89
N LYS A 319 -11.62 21.00 -4.78
CA LYS A 319 -11.08 22.36 -4.81
C LYS A 319 -9.77 22.41 -5.60
N ALA A 320 -8.83 21.51 -5.29
CA ALA A 320 -7.54 21.47 -5.98
C ALA A 320 -7.67 21.16 -7.48
N LEU A 321 -8.60 20.28 -7.89
CA LEU A 321 -8.83 19.97 -9.29
C LEU A 321 -9.41 21.16 -10.06
N ARG A 322 -10.31 21.93 -9.43
CA ARG A 322 -10.86 23.17 -10.01
C ARG A 322 -9.78 24.24 -10.21
N GLU A 323 -8.79 24.30 -9.34
CA GLU A 323 -7.67 25.26 -9.41
C GLU A 323 -6.55 24.83 -10.38
N SER A 324 -6.22 23.53 -10.43
CA SER A 324 -5.06 23.00 -11.19
C SER A 324 -5.38 22.46 -12.58
N GLY A 325 -6.67 22.36 -12.93
CA GLY A 325 -7.15 21.75 -14.15
C GLY A 325 -7.14 20.22 -14.12
N ARG A 326 -7.46 19.59 -15.25
CA ARG A 326 -7.59 18.12 -15.37
C ARG A 326 -6.24 17.45 -15.51
N ARG A 327 -5.53 17.32 -14.39
CA ARG A 327 -4.18 16.70 -14.31
C ARG A 327 -4.12 15.41 -13.50
N LEU A 328 -5.27 14.92 -13.00
CA LEU A 328 -5.38 13.70 -12.21
C LEU A 328 -5.88 12.52 -13.06
N PHE A 329 -5.20 11.38 -12.93
CA PHE A 329 -5.63 10.09 -13.45
C PHE A 329 -5.77 9.12 -12.29
N ILE A 330 -6.90 8.41 -12.20
CA ILE A 330 -7.09 7.36 -11.20
C ILE A 330 -6.77 5.98 -11.80
N GLY A 331 -6.05 5.15 -11.05
CA GLY A 331 -5.56 3.81 -11.42
C GLY A 331 -6.62 2.72 -11.56
N PHE A 332 -7.78 3.02 -12.15
CA PHE A 332 -8.82 2.02 -12.42
C PHE A 332 -8.56 1.27 -13.73
N HIS A 333 -7.75 0.23 -13.65
CA HIS A 333 -7.32 -0.57 -14.81
C HIS A 333 -8.48 -1.13 -15.67
N LYS A 334 -9.64 -1.41 -15.09
CA LYS A 334 -10.81 -1.95 -15.82
C LYS A 334 -11.34 -0.98 -16.88
N ARG A 335 -11.18 0.35 -16.71
CA ARG A 335 -11.56 1.36 -17.72
C ARG A 335 -10.79 1.18 -19.05
N TYR A 336 -9.60 0.60 -18.99
CA TYR A 336 -8.68 0.45 -20.11
C TYR A 336 -8.68 -0.96 -20.72
N GLY A 337 -9.58 -1.84 -20.26
CA GLY A 337 -9.68 -3.21 -20.76
C GLY A 337 -10.18 -3.26 -22.22
N LYS A 338 -9.52 -4.06 -23.06
CA LYS A 338 -9.92 -4.32 -24.46
C LYS A 338 -11.40 -4.72 -24.58
N PHE A 339 -11.93 -5.43 -23.58
CA PHE A 339 -13.32 -5.88 -23.55
C PHE A 339 -14.35 -4.75 -23.49
N ASN A 340 -14.00 -3.54 -23.03
CA ASN A 340 -14.96 -2.44 -23.00
C ASN A 340 -15.40 -2.04 -24.40
N LYS A 341 -14.45 -1.88 -25.33
CA LYS A 341 -14.76 -1.58 -26.73
C LYS A 341 -15.58 -2.70 -27.37
N MET A 342 -15.21 -3.96 -27.12
CA MET A 342 -15.97 -5.11 -27.61
C MET A 342 -17.39 -5.12 -27.05
N ALA A 343 -17.57 -4.72 -25.79
CA ALA A 343 -18.87 -4.71 -25.16
C ALA A 343 -19.83 -3.72 -25.81
N PHE A 344 -19.38 -2.50 -26.11
CA PHE A 344 -20.20 -1.53 -26.85
C PHE A 344 -20.60 -2.07 -28.24
N GLU A 345 -19.64 -2.64 -28.98
CA GLU A 345 -19.89 -3.23 -30.30
C GLU A 345 -20.89 -4.39 -30.25
N ASP A 346 -20.65 -5.36 -29.37
CA ASP A 346 -21.40 -6.62 -29.33
C ASP A 346 -22.77 -6.46 -28.64
N LEU A 347 -22.93 -5.52 -27.70
CA LEU A 347 -24.24 -5.16 -27.15
C LEU A 347 -25.03 -4.26 -28.13
N GLY A 348 -24.37 -3.68 -29.14
CA GLY A 348 -25.02 -2.78 -30.09
C GLY A 348 -25.46 -1.45 -29.47
N VAL A 349 -24.71 -0.96 -28.48
CA VAL A 349 -25.03 0.26 -27.72
C VAL A 349 -23.94 1.32 -27.87
N LYS A 350 -24.31 2.58 -27.70
CA LYS A 350 -23.41 3.73 -27.72
C LYS A 350 -22.98 4.11 -26.31
N TYR A 351 -21.96 4.94 -26.22
CA TYR A 351 -21.49 5.45 -24.93
C TYR A 351 -22.57 6.30 -24.26
N GLY A 352 -22.99 5.92 -23.05
CA GLY A 352 -24.06 6.56 -22.29
C GLY A 352 -25.39 5.79 -22.29
N ASP A 353 -25.61 4.90 -23.25
CA ASP A 353 -26.77 3.99 -23.24
C ASP A 353 -26.67 3.07 -22.00
N PRO A 354 -27.82 2.69 -21.40
CA PRO A 354 -27.81 1.90 -20.17
C PRO A 354 -27.31 0.48 -20.39
N ILE A 355 -26.31 0.09 -19.59
CA ILE A 355 -25.78 -1.28 -19.53
C ILE A 355 -25.88 -1.77 -18.10
N SER A 356 -26.73 -2.77 -17.85
CA SER A 356 -26.79 -3.43 -16.55
C SER A 356 -25.57 -4.31 -16.31
N TYR A 357 -25.06 -4.32 -15.08
CA TYR A 357 -23.81 -4.97 -14.70
C TYR A 357 -24.05 -5.85 -13.46
N HIS A 358 -23.77 -7.14 -13.57
CA HIS A 358 -23.92 -8.07 -12.45
C HIS A 358 -22.61 -8.81 -12.20
N SER A 359 -22.14 -8.89 -10.96
CA SER A 359 -20.91 -9.62 -10.67
C SER A 359 -20.86 -10.41 -9.39
N ILE A 360 -20.00 -11.44 -9.40
CA ILE A 360 -19.55 -12.17 -8.23
C ILE A 360 -18.04 -12.01 -8.15
N VAL A 361 -17.56 -11.41 -7.07
CA VAL A 361 -16.15 -11.09 -6.84
C VAL A 361 -15.65 -11.93 -5.68
N TYR A 362 -14.57 -12.66 -5.94
CA TYR A 362 -13.79 -13.33 -4.94
C TYR A 362 -12.50 -12.54 -4.68
N GLU A 363 -12.38 -12.03 -3.46
CA GLU A 363 -11.19 -11.37 -2.94
C GLU A 363 -10.39 -12.30 -2.02
N LEU A 364 -9.12 -12.00 -1.82
CA LEU A 364 -8.26 -12.71 -0.89
C LEU A 364 -8.53 -12.24 0.56
N ILE A 365 -8.63 -13.19 1.48
CA ILE A 365 -8.51 -12.91 2.91
C ILE A 365 -7.16 -12.24 3.14
N GLN A 366 -7.17 -11.13 3.85
CA GLN A 366 -5.95 -10.39 4.17
C GLN A 366 -5.20 -11.08 5.32
N PRO A 367 -3.86 -11.24 5.22
CA PRO A 367 -3.05 -11.71 6.34
C PRO A 367 -3.28 -10.84 7.58
N GLU A 368 -3.24 -11.44 8.77
CA GLU A 368 -3.59 -10.80 10.04
C GLU A 368 -2.98 -9.40 10.23
N PHE A 369 -1.66 -9.27 10.01
CA PHE A 369 -0.93 -8.01 10.19
C PHE A 369 -0.74 -7.21 8.90
N PHE A 370 -1.48 -7.56 7.83
CA PHE A 370 -1.46 -6.81 6.59
C PHE A 370 -2.13 -5.45 6.80
N TRP A 371 -1.57 -4.40 6.20
CA TRP A 371 -1.98 -3.01 6.44
C TRP A 371 -3.45 -2.71 6.07
N TYR A 372 -4.11 -3.53 5.26
CA TYR A 372 -5.57 -3.40 5.03
C TYR A 372 -6.37 -3.58 6.33
N ASN A 373 -5.85 -4.34 7.30
CA ASN A 373 -6.51 -4.55 8.58
C ASN A 373 -6.28 -3.40 9.57
N TRP A 374 -5.45 -2.41 9.20
CA TRP A 374 -5.29 -1.21 10.03
C TRP A 374 -6.58 -0.38 10.03
N PRO A 375 -6.99 0.18 11.19
CA PRO A 375 -8.19 1.02 11.29
C PRO A 375 -8.25 2.17 10.28
N VAL A 376 -7.11 2.80 9.97
CA VAL A 376 -7.01 3.90 9.01
C VAL A 376 -7.24 3.47 7.55
N SER A 377 -7.19 2.17 7.25
CA SER A 377 -7.35 1.63 5.89
C SER A 377 -8.80 1.41 5.47
N ARG A 378 -9.76 1.58 6.40
CA ARG A 378 -11.20 1.30 6.20
C ARG A 378 -11.43 -0.17 5.77
N SER A 379 -12.54 -0.50 5.13
CA SER A 379 -12.86 -1.88 4.76
C SER A 379 -12.11 -2.40 3.52
N THR A 380 -11.88 -3.72 3.43
CA THR A 380 -11.39 -4.37 2.20
C THR A 380 -12.30 -4.08 1.00
N PHE A 381 -13.62 -4.02 1.23
CA PHE A 381 -14.60 -3.68 0.20
C PHE A 381 -14.36 -2.27 -0.36
N PHE A 382 -14.14 -1.28 0.51
CA PHE A 382 -13.80 0.08 0.08
C PHE A 382 -12.52 0.11 -0.77
N ALA A 383 -11.50 -0.62 -0.33
CA ALA A 383 -10.22 -0.68 -1.04
C ALA A 383 -10.31 -1.40 -2.39
N ASN A 384 -11.07 -2.48 -2.53
CA ASN A 384 -11.03 -3.35 -3.73
C ASN A 384 -12.36 -3.48 -4.48
N GLY A 385 -13.51 -3.43 -3.80
CA GLY A 385 -14.84 -3.45 -4.41
C GLY A 385 -15.12 -2.23 -5.31
N CYS A 386 -14.39 -1.14 -5.10
CA CYS A 386 -14.44 0.04 -5.96
C CYS A 386 -14.10 -0.24 -7.43
N HIS A 387 -13.36 -1.30 -7.76
CA HIS A 387 -13.06 -1.65 -9.15
C HIS A 387 -14.32 -1.96 -9.98
N GLN A 388 -15.28 -2.69 -9.41
CA GLN A 388 -16.51 -3.08 -10.11
C GLN A 388 -17.47 -1.90 -10.24
N ILE A 389 -17.63 -1.12 -9.16
CA ILE A 389 -18.50 0.05 -9.16
C ILE A 389 -17.98 1.12 -10.13
N ASP A 390 -16.68 1.39 -10.11
CA ASP A 390 -16.07 2.34 -11.05
C ASP A 390 -16.20 1.88 -12.50
N HIS A 391 -16.03 0.58 -12.77
CA HIS A 391 -16.19 0.04 -14.11
C HIS A 391 -17.63 0.15 -14.62
N PHE A 392 -18.61 -0.14 -13.76
CA PHE A 392 -20.03 0.05 -14.06
C PHE A 392 -20.34 1.51 -14.40
N LEU A 393 -19.86 2.45 -13.58
CA LEU A 393 -20.01 3.89 -13.84
C LEU A 393 -19.34 4.28 -15.15
N HIS A 394 -18.11 3.83 -15.40
CA HIS A 394 -17.38 4.13 -16.63
C HIS A 394 -18.12 3.68 -17.89
N LEU A 395 -18.68 2.47 -17.90
CA LEU A 395 -19.45 1.94 -19.03
C LEU A 395 -20.74 2.74 -19.29
N ASN A 396 -21.30 3.32 -18.24
CA ASN A 396 -22.52 4.14 -18.27
C ASN A 396 -22.23 5.66 -18.29
N ASN A 397 -21.06 6.07 -18.79
CA ASN A 397 -20.65 7.47 -18.90
C ASN A 397 -20.77 8.27 -17.59
N PHE A 398 -20.48 7.62 -16.46
CA PHE A 398 -20.62 8.18 -15.11
C PHE A 398 -22.00 8.81 -14.87
N SER A 399 -23.08 8.23 -15.41
CA SER A 399 -24.44 8.60 -15.02
C SER A 399 -24.57 8.55 -13.50
N LYS A 400 -25.26 9.52 -12.91
CA LYS A 400 -25.32 9.66 -11.46
C LYS A 400 -26.12 8.50 -10.83
N PRO A 401 -25.69 7.99 -9.66
CA PRO A 401 -26.50 7.09 -8.86
C PRO A 401 -27.80 7.79 -8.43
N LYS A 402 -28.93 7.20 -8.81
CA LYS A 402 -30.28 7.59 -8.38
C LYS A 402 -30.64 6.93 -7.06
N ASN A 403 -30.26 5.67 -6.90
CA ASN A 403 -30.53 4.87 -5.70
C ASN A 403 -29.41 3.83 -5.51
N SER A 404 -29.13 3.46 -4.28
CA SER A 404 -28.10 2.47 -3.98
C SER A 404 -28.17 1.99 -2.55
N ASP A 405 -27.83 0.72 -2.34
CA ASP A 405 -27.65 0.19 -0.99
C ASP A 405 -26.60 -0.91 -0.94
N ILE A 406 -26.20 -1.21 0.29
CA ILE A 406 -25.20 -2.24 0.64
C ILE A 406 -25.76 -3.09 1.77
N LYS A 407 -25.37 -4.36 1.80
CA LYS A 407 -25.71 -5.27 2.88
C LYS A 407 -24.51 -6.12 3.25
N LEU A 408 -24.24 -6.20 4.55
CA LEU A 408 -23.35 -7.21 5.12
C LEU A 408 -24.17 -8.48 5.39
N LEU A 409 -23.80 -9.57 4.72
CA LEU A 409 -24.46 -10.87 4.88
C LEU A 409 -23.91 -11.60 6.12
N GLN A 410 -24.65 -12.61 6.59
CA GLN A 410 -24.27 -13.42 7.77
C GLN A 410 -22.90 -14.08 7.65
N ASP A 411 -22.46 -14.25 6.41
CA ASP A 411 -21.28 -14.99 6.05
C ASP A 411 -20.10 -14.03 5.72
N ASP A 412 -20.21 -12.76 6.10
CA ASP A 412 -19.28 -11.65 5.86
C ASP A 412 -19.13 -11.22 4.40
N ALA A 413 -19.88 -11.82 3.46
CA ALA A 413 -19.97 -11.28 2.11
C ALA A 413 -20.72 -9.93 2.11
N VAL A 414 -20.34 -9.07 1.17
CA VAL A 414 -20.95 -7.76 0.97
C VAL A 414 -21.74 -7.79 -0.33
N GLU A 415 -23.03 -7.50 -0.26
CA GLU A 415 -23.91 -7.34 -1.41
C GLU A 415 -24.17 -5.86 -1.66
N VAL A 416 -24.07 -5.41 -2.90
CA VAL A 416 -24.35 -4.03 -3.29
C VAL A 416 -25.25 -4.01 -4.51
N TRP A 417 -26.17 -3.06 -4.54
CA TRP A 417 -26.91 -2.69 -5.74
C TRP A 417 -26.93 -1.17 -5.95
N ILE A 418 -26.95 -0.75 -7.21
CA ILE A 418 -26.97 0.66 -7.62
C ILE A 418 -27.91 0.80 -8.82
N GLU A 419 -28.73 1.84 -8.82
CA GLU A 419 -29.54 2.29 -9.96
C GLU A 419 -29.02 3.65 -10.42
N LEU A 420 -28.76 3.80 -11.71
CA LEU A 420 -28.33 5.07 -12.29
C LEU A 420 -29.52 5.83 -12.91
N GLU A 421 -29.36 7.15 -13.05
CA GLU A 421 -30.35 8.02 -13.71
C GLU A 421 -30.65 7.61 -15.17
N ASN A 422 -29.68 7.05 -15.89
CA ASN A 422 -29.88 6.53 -17.25
C ASN A 422 -30.66 5.19 -17.32
N GLY A 423 -31.04 4.62 -16.18
CA GLY A 423 -31.79 3.36 -16.07
C GLY A 423 -30.93 2.10 -15.96
N ALA A 424 -29.59 2.21 -16.01
CA ALA A 424 -28.71 1.08 -15.80
C ALA A 424 -28.71 0.62 -14.33
N THR A 425 -28.58 -0.69 -14.13
CA THR A 425 -28.55 -1.29 -12.80
C THR A 425 -27.27 -2.07 -12.55
N PHE A 426 -26.82 -2.09 -11.31
CA PHE A 426 -25.65 -2.83 -10.88
C PHE A 426 -26.01 -3.73 -9.71
N THR A 427 -25.47 -4.95 -9.71
CA THR A 427 -25.39 -5.78 -8.51
C THR A 427 -24.01 -6.42 -8.39
N THR A 428 -23.50 -6.53 -7.16
CA THR A 428 -22.33 -7.37 -6.91
C THR A 428 -22.41 -8.08 -5.57
N THR A 429 -21.93 -9.32 -5.55
CA THR A 429 -21.52 -10.01 -4.32
C THR A 429 -20.00 -9.95 -4.22
N PHE A 430 -19.48 -9.38 -3.15
CA PHE A 430 -18.05 -9.31 -2.84
C PHE A 430 -17.77 -10.21 -1.63
N SER A 431 -16.95 -11.25 -1.82
CA SER A 431 -16.68 -12.23 -0.78
C SER A 431 -15.20 -12.57 -0.72
N GLU A 432 -14.71 -12.88 0.48
CA GLU A 432 -13.37 -13.42 0.70
C GLU A 432 -13.36 -14.97 0.70
N LYS A 433 -14.49 -15.61 0.34
CA LYS A 433 -14.66 -17.07 0.29
C LYS A 433 -14.57 -17.62 -1.12
N GLY A 434 -13.72 -18.63 -1.31
CA GLY A 434 -13.42 -19.18 -2.63
C GLY A 434 -11.99 -19.69 -2.76
N THR A 435 -11.50 -19.80 -3.99
CA THR A 435 -10.20 -20.44 -4.30
C THR A 435 -9.07 -19.46 -4.58
N LEU A 436 -7.97 -19.59 -3.83
CA LEU A 436 -6.75 -18.77 -3.95
C LEU A 436 -5.88 -19.10 -5.18
N ARG A 437 -6.28 -20.07 -6.02
CA ARG A 437 -5.45 -20.68 -7.08
C ARG A 437 -4.76 -19.63 -7.96
N VAL A 438 -5.52 -18.65 -8.44
CA VAL A 438 -5.05 -17.62 -9.39
C VAL A 438 -5.08 -16.20 -8.83
N GLY A 439 -5.39 -16.02 -7.55
CA GLY A 439 -5.60 -14.70 -6.94
C GLY A 439 -7.06 -14.25 -6.98
N PRO A 440 -7.33 -12.94 -6.93
CA PRO A 440 -8.69 -12.41 -7.01
C PRO A 440 -9.35 -12.83 -8.32
N ARG A 441 -10.63 -13.21 -8.22
CA ARG A 441 -11.44 -13.73 -9.31
C ARG A 441 -12.74 -12.95 -9.42
N ASP A 442 -13.29 -12.90 -10.62
CA ASP A 442 -14.53 -12.20 -10.90
C ASP A 442 -15.31 -12.86 -12.02
N HIS A 443 -16.62 -12.97 -11.85
CA HIS A 443 -17.56 -13.27 -12.91
C HIS A 443 -18.41 -12.03 -13.11
N VAL A 444 -18.49 -11.54 -14.34
CA VAL A 444 -19.21 -10.31 -14.70
C VAL A 444 -20.15 -10.63 -15.86
N GLU A 445 -21.39 -10.19 -15.73
CA GLU A 445 -22.37 -10.16 -16.82
C GLU A 445 -22.75 -8.72 -17.15
N LEU A 446 -22.73 -8.37 -18.44
CA LEU A 446 -23.22 -7.09 -18.95
C LEU A 446 -24.47 -7.36 -19.80
N LYS A 447 -25.55 -6.63 -19.52
CA LYS A 447 -26.87 -6.93 -20.10
C LYS A 447 -27.55 -5.71 -20.68
N VAL A 448 -28.14 -5.93 -21.86
CA VAL A 448 -29.13 -5.06 -22.50
C VAL A 448 -30.24 -5.95 -23.06
N HIS A 449 -31.30 -5.37 -23.61
CA HIS A 449 -32.38 -6.16 -24.21
C HIS A 449 -31.87 -7.04 -25.36
N GLY A 450 -32.09 -8.36 -25.28
CA GLY A 450 -31.78 -9.33 -26.33
C GLY A 450 -30.28 -9.64 -26.54
N ARG A 451 -29.37 -9.08 -25.71
CA ARG A 451 -27.92 -9.30 -25.81
C ARG A 451 -27.26 -9.38 -24.44
N ASN A 452 -26.27 -10.26 -24.32
CA ASN A 452 -25.56 -10.52 -23.07
C ASN A 452 -24.07 -10.72 -23.31
N ILE A 453 -23.26 -10.31 -22.33
CA ILE A 453 -21.83 -10.56 -22.28
C ILE A 453 -21.47 -11.21 -20.96
N ARG A 454 -20.63 -12.24 -21.02
CA ARG A 454 -20.03 -12.90 -19.86
C ARG A 454 -18.53 -12.71 -19.89
N ILE A 455 -17.97 -12.18 -18.80
CA ILE A 455 -16.54 -12.00 -18.59
C ILE A 455 -16.12 -12.79 -17.34
N THR A 456 -15.13 -13.65 -17.48
CA THR A 456 -14.58 -14.44 -16.36
C THR A 456 -13.11 -14.11 -16.13
N ASP A 457 -12.78 -13.80 -14.88
CA ASP A 457 -11.46 -13.46 -14.33
C ASP A 457 -10.76 -12.26 -15.00
N ALA A 458 -11.50 -11.46 -15.77
CA ALA A 458 -11.00 -10.47 -16.73
C ALA A 458 -10.07 -11.09 -17.81
N ILE A 459 -10.29 -12.35 -18.16
CA ILE A 459 -9.47 -13.15 -19.09
C ILE A 459 -10.32 -13.65 -20.25
N GLU A 460 -11.49 -14.21 -19.97
CA GLU A 460 -12.38 -14.82 -20.94
C GLU A 460 -13.57 -13.90 -21.18
N TYR A 461 -13.91 -13.68 -22.44
CA TYR A 461 -15.05 -12.88 -22.87
C TYR A 461 -15.91 -13.70 -23.82
N GLN A 462 -17.21 -13.69 -23.62
CA GLN A 462 -18.20 -14.26 -24.53
C GLN A 462 -19.38 -13.30 -24.66
N SER A 463 -19.79 -12.99 -25.89
CA SER A 463 -21.01 -12.22 -26.18
C SER A 463 -21.99 -13.06 -27.00
N GLU A 464 -23.28 -12.81 -26.81
CA GLU A 464 -24.38 -13.54 -27.47
C GLU A 464 -25.61 -12.66 -27.67
N ASP A 465 -26.42 -13.03 -28.66
CA ASP A 465 -27.78 -12.53 -28.88
C ASP A 465 -28.80 -13.67 -28.79
N ASN A 466 -30.07 -13.39 -29.14
CA ASN A 466 -31.15 -14.37 -29.11
C ASN A 466 -30.96 -15.58 -30.06
N HIS A 467 -30.01 -15.53 -30.98
CA HIS A 467 -29.84 -16.53 -32.04
C HIS A 467 -28.50 -17.25 -31.97
N ARG A 468 -27.44 -16.59 -31.50
CA ARG A 468 -26.08 -17.15 -31.55
C ARG A 468 -25.11 -16.50 -30.58
N ILE A 469 -23.99 -17.18 -30.39
CA ILE A 469 -22.77 -16.59 -29.84
C ILE A 469 -22.16 -15.67 -30.89
N ILE A 470 -21.96 -14.40 -30.55
CA ILE A 470 -21.39 -13.37 -31.44
C ILE A 470 -19.87 -13.47 -31.43
N ARG A 471 -19.26 -13.53 -30.23
CA ARG A 471 -17.80 -13.50 -30.06
C ARG A 471 -17.38 -14.32 -28.86
N LYS A 472 -16.22 -14.98 -28.98
CA LYS A 472 -15.44 -15.48 -27.85
C LYS A 472 -14.02 -14.94 -27.99
N GLU A 473 -13.47 -14.40 -26.91
CA GLU A 473 -12.12 -13.83 -26.89
C GLU A 473 -11.42 -14.21 -25.58
N ARG A 474 -10.11 -14.40 -25.65
CA ARG A 474 -9.27 -14.63 -24.47
C ARG A 474 -8.08 -13.67 -24.46
N ILE A 475 -7.82 -13.04 -23.32
CA ILE A 475 -6.66 -12.17 -23.10
C ILE A 475 -5.90 -12.56 -21.83
N PHE A 476 -4.72 -11.96 -21.61
CA PHE A 476 -4.04 -12.03 -20.33
C PHE A 476 -4.54 -10.95 -19.37
N LYS A 477 -4.68 -11.30 -18.09
CA LYS A 477 -5.17 -10.39 -17.04
C LYS A 477 -4.28 -9.15 -16.86
N THR A 478 -3.01 -9.24 -17.25
CA THR A 478 -2.04 -8.14 -17.19
C THR A 478 -2.23 -7.07 -18.26
N ASN A 479 -3.00 -7.34 -19.31
CA ASN A 479 -3.17 -6.42 -20.44
C ASN A 479 -3.79 -5.09 -20.01
N SER A 480 -4.85 -5.10 -19.19
CA SER A 480 -5.53 -3.87 -18.74
C SER A 480 -4.61 -2.95 -17.93
N TYR A 481 -3.70 -3.49 -17.11
CA TYR A 481 -2.70 -2.69 -16.39
C TYR A 481 -1.69 -2.05 -17.34
N ARG A 482 -1.20 -2.82 -18.32
CA ARG A 482 -0.30 -2.31 -19.36
C ARG A 482 -0.97 -1.20 -20.15
N ASP A 483 -2.17 -1.45 -20.64
CA ASP A 483 -2.91 -0.55 -21.50
C ASP A 483 -3.29 0.73 -20.75
N MET A 484 -3.63 0.64 -19.46
CA MET A 484 -3.83 1.79 -18.57
C MET A 484 -2.59 2.68 -18.47
N TYR A 485 -1.46 2.14 -17.99
CA TYR A 485 -0.26 2.94 -17.75
C TYR A 485 0.37 3.47 -19.03
N GLN A 486 0.25 2.74 -20.15
CA GLN A 486 0.71 3.22 -21.45
C GLN A 486 -0.18 4.33 -22.02
N THR A 487 -1.50 4.22 -21.84
CA THR A 487 -2.45 5.25 -22.27
C THR A 487 -2.26 6.53 -21.46
N ILE A 488 -2.24 6.42 -20.13
CA ILE A 488 -1.99 7.55 -19.23
C ILE A 488 -0.62 8.17 -19.51
N GLY A 489 0.44 7.36 -19.65
CA GLY A 489 1.77 7.85 -19.96
C GLY A 489 1.83 8.63 -21.28
N ARG A 490 1.15 8.14 -22.33
CA ARG A 490 1.06 8.83 -23.62
C ARG A 490 0.34 10.17 -23.51
N LYS A 491 -0.80 10.20 -22.83
CA LYS A 491 -1.55 11.43 -22.55
C LYS A 491 -0.69 12.47 -21.86
N ILE A 492 0.01 12.07 -20.80
CA ILE A 492 0.90 12.95 -20.04
C ILE A 492 2.07 13.46 -20.90
N ALA A 493 2.66 12.60 -21.74
CA ALA A 493 3.72 13.02 -22.65
C ALA A 493 3.25 14.08 -23.66
N ASN A 494 1.97 14.00 -24.07
CA ASN A 494 1.31 14.95 -24.98
C ASN A 494 0.67 16.15 -24.27
N ASN A 495 0.77 16.25 -22.94
CA ASN A 495 0.06 17.24 -22.11
C ASN A 495 -1.47 17.20 -22.26
N GLU A 496 -2.04 16.02 -22.50
CA GLU A 496 -3.48 15.81 -22.55
C GLU A 496 -4.10 15.77 -21.14
N GLU A 497 -5.42 15.93 -21.08
CA GLU A 497 -6.18 15.96 -19.84
C GLU A 497 -6.35 14.57 -19.19
N GLY A 498 -6.43 14.62 -17.86
CA GLY A 498 -6.81 13.54 -16.97
C GLY A 498 -8.30 13.21 -16.96
N ASP A 499 -8.71 12.48 -15.93
CA ASP A 499 -10.11 12.16 -15.69
C ASP A 499 -10.93 13.46 -15.50
N SER A 500 -12.24 13.41 -15.81
CA SER A 500 -13.11 14.56 -15.57
C SER A 500 -13.37 14.70 -14.08
N ILE A 501 -13.52 15.95 -13.60
CA ILE A 501 -13.85 16.21 -12.19
C ILE A 501 -15.14 15.46 -11.81
N GLU A 502 -16.16 15.52 -12.66
CA GLU A 502 -17.42 14.80 -12.44
C GLU A 502 -17.23 13.29 -12.30
N SER A 503 -16.43 12.64 -13.17
CA SER A 503 -16.19 11.20 -13.05
C SER A 503 -15.50 10.81 -11.73
N ILE A 504 -14.57 11.65 -11.26
CA ILE A 504 -13.85 11.47 -10.00
C ILE A 504 -14.83 11.59 -8.83
N LEU A 505 -15.63 12.66 -8.81
CA LEU A 505 -16.58 12.93 -7.72
C LEU A 505 -17.67 11.88 -7.64
N ILE A 506 -18.25 11.47 -8.77
CA ILE A 506 -19.31 10.45 -8.80
C ILE A 506 -18.79 9.12 -8.28
N SER A 507 -17.63 8.65 -8.78
CA SER A 507 -17.04 7.37 -8.39
C SER A 507 -16.60 7.39 -6.92
N ALA A 508 -15.96 8.46 -6.45
CA ALA A 508 -15.53 8.60 -5.07
C ALA A 508 -16.73 8.69 -4.10
N LYS A 509 -17.72 9.53 -4.41
CA LYS A 509 -18.87 9.77 -3.53
C LYS A 509 -19.68 8.50 -3.29
N ILE A 510 -20.02 7.74 -4.34
CA ILE A 510 -20.80 6.50 -4.16
C ILE A 510 -20.04 5.47 -3.31
N MET A 511 -18.72 5.39 -3.46
CA MET A 511 -17.91 4.50 -2.63
C MET A 511 -17.89 4.93 -1.17
N LEU A 512 -17.84 6.23 -0.89
CA LEU A 512 -17.96 6.76 0.47
C LEU A 512 -19.35 6.50 1.05
N ASP A 513 -20.43 6.79 0.31
CA ASP A 513 -21.81 6.53 0.74
C ASP A 513 -22.01 5.06 1.16
N LEU A 514 -21.50 4.11 0.37
CA LEU A 514 -21.59 2.67 0.66
C LEU A 514 -20.70 2.26 1.83
N GLU A 515 -19.49 2.81 1.94
CA GLU A 515 -18.61 2.52 3.07
C GLU A 515 -19.19 3.02 4.39
N GLU A 516 -19.76 4.23 4.47
CA GLU A 516 -20.38 4.74 5.70
C GLU A 516 -21.51 3.80 6.18
N LYS A 517 -22.35 3.32 5.26
CA LYS A 517 -23.40 2.33 5.57
C LYS A 517 -22.79 1.02 6.08
N LEU A 518 -21.76 0.51 5.41
CA LEU A 518 -21.07 -0.73 5.81
C LEU A 518 -20.43 -0.59 7.19
N GLN A 519 -19.85 0.56 7.51
CA GLN A 519 -19.28 0.83 8.83
C GLN A 519 -20.34 0.82 9.94
N GLY A 520 -21.52 1.38 9.66
CA GLY A 520 -22.68 1.27 10.55
C GLY A 520 -23.06 -0.19 10.81
N MET A 521 -23.14 -1.02 9.77
CA MET A 521 -23.45 -2.45 9.87
C MET A 521 -22.40 -3.24 10.65
N LYS A 522 -21.12 -2.85 10.53
CA LYS A 522 -20.01 -3.46 11.28
C LYS A 522 -19.87 -2.94 12.72
N GLY A 523 -20.69 -1.98 13.12
CA GLY A 523 -20.63 -1.37 14.46
C GLY A 523 -19.30 -0.65 14.73
N TRP A 524 -18.66 -0.11 13.70
CA TRP A 524 -17.32 0.49 13.85
C TRP A 524 -17.33 1.88 14.49
N GLY A 525 -18.47 2.59 14.52
CA GLY A 525 -18.56 3.93 15.10
C GLY A 525 -17.52 4.89 14.50
N ASP A 526 -16.80 5.62 15.36
CA ASP A 526 -15.78 6.62 14.97
C ASP A 526 -14.37 6.02 14.77
N LYS A 527 -14.25 4.69 14.63
CA LYS A 527 -12.98 3.97 14.51
C LYS A 527 -12.03 4.57 13.46
N TYR A 528 -12.54 4.87 12.27
CA TYR A 528 -11.72 5.47 11.20
C TYR A 528 -11.29 6.90 11.55
N LYS A 529 -12.19 7.72 12.10
CA LYS A 529 -11.89 9.12 12.46
C LYS A 529 -10.78 9.20 13.51
N LYS A 530 -10.89 8.43 14.60
CA LYS A 530 -9.83 8.31 15.62
C LYS A 530 -8.51 7.83 15.03
N ALA A 531 -8.57 6.85 14.14
CA ALA A 531 -7.37 6.33 13.48
C ALA A 531 -6.70 7.35 12.56
N LYS A 532 -7.49 8.12 11.80
CA LYS A 532 -7.02 9.22 10.95
C LYS A 532 -6.37 10.31 11.81
N GLU A 533 -7.02 10.72 12.90
CA GLU A 533 -6.47 11.70 13.85
C GLU A 533 -5.15 11.20 14.47
N LYS A 534 -5.11 9.93 14.91
CA LYS A 534 -3.89 9.32 15.46
C LYS A 534 -2.77 9.26 14.44
N PHE A 535 -3.04 8.87 13.20
CA PHE A 535 -2.07 8.93 12.12
C PHE A 535 -1.52 10.35 11.95
N TRP A 536 -2.40 11.34 11.79
CA TRP A 536 -1.98 12.73 11.58
C TRP A 536 -1.26 13.34 12.78
N SER A 537 -1.49 12.84 14.00
CA SER A 537 -0.74 13.30 15.17
C SER A 537 0.77 13.09 15.05
N TYR A 538 1.24 12.16 14.21
CA TYR A 538 2.66 11.93 13.95
C TYR A 538 3.24 12.84 12.85
N PHE A 539 2.41 13.25 11.86
CA PHE A 539 2.88 13.90 10.63
C PHE A 539 2.50 15.39 10.50
N ARG A 540 1.72 15.94 11.45
CA ARG A 540 1.37 17.37 11.51
C ARG A 540 2.43 18.21 12.21
#